data_AF-A0A2V5MH17-F1
#
_entry.id   AF-A0A2V5MH17-F1
#
_cell.length_a   1.000
_cell.length_b   1.000
_cell.length_c   1.000
_cell.angle_alpha   90.00
_cell.angle_beta   90.00
_cell.angle_gamma   90.00
#
_symmetry.space_group_name_H-M   'P 1'
#
loop_
_entity.id
_entity.type
_entity.pdbx_description
1 polymer ?
#
loop_
_entity_poly.entity_id
_entity_poly.type
_entity_poly.pdbx_seq_one_letter_code
_entity_poly.pdbx_strand_id
1 'polypeptide(L)'
;MTEGFKTPERWNVEKRENLKWKTPIPGLGHSSPVIWGNRIFVTTAVNEKGDADLKVGLYGDIGAANDSGKQRWLLICADKATGKILWQRTAHEGIPAIKRHTKATHANSTPATDGQHVVCLFGSEGLFCFDAEGRLLWQKDLGHLDSGYYIVPEAQWGFGSSPIIHKNLVIVQCDVQGPSRLTGAARKSWSTDTSTSAATICARGRNFGKCAVAATSLCRRPSRHTA
;
A
#
# COMPACT_ATOMS: atom_id res chain seq x y z
N MET A 1 -15.51 -14.14 -7.94
CA MET A 1 -16.47 -15.20 -8.33
C MET A 1 -15.93 -15.83 -9.61
N THR A 2 -15.52 -17.09 -9.59
CA THR A 2 -15.04 -17.81 -10.79
C THR A 2 -16.23 -18.34 -11.56
N GLU A 3 -16.38 -17.95 -12.82
CA GLU A 3 -17.32 -18.58 -13.74
C GLU A 3 -16.90 -20.05 -13.95
N GLY A 4 -17.85 -20.98 -13.79
CA GLY A 4 -17.74 -22.35 -14.33
C GLY A 4 -17.04 -23.44 -13.50
N PHE A 5 -16.56 -23.17 -12.28
CA PHE A 5 -15.93 -24.21 -11.45
C PHE A 5 -16.76 -24.53 -10.20
N LYS A 6 -16.94 -25.83 -9.90
CA LYS A 6 -17.55 -26.26 -8.63
C LYS A 6 -16.69 -25.75 -7.48
N THR A 7 -17.29 -25.03 -6.54
CA THR A 7 -16.59 -24.52 -5.35
C THR A 7 -15.96 -25.69 -4.60
N PRO A 8 -14.63 -25.68 -4.33
CA PRO A 8 -13.98 -26.80 -3.67
C PRO A 8 -14.43 -26.89 -2.21
N GLU A 9 -15.01 -28.02 -1.83
CA GLU A 9 -15.43 -28.32 -0.44
C GLU A 9 -14.23 -28.64 0.47
N ARG A 10 -13.09 -29.00 -0.14
CA ARG A 10 -11.82 -29.29 0.53
C ARG A 10 -10.69 -28.68 -0.28
N TRP A 11 -9.64 -28.21 0.38
CA TRP A 11 -8.40 -27.82 -0.28
C TRP A 11 -7.23 -28.05 0.67
N ASN A 12 -6.06 -28.35 0.10
CA ASN A 12 -4.84 -28.54 0.87
C ASN A 12 -3.62 -28.09 0.06
N VAL A 13 -2.88 -27.12 0.59
CA VAL A 13 -1.70 -26.55 -0.11
C VAL A 13 -0.51 -27.52 -0.14
N GLU A 14 -0.29 -28.28 0.93
CA GLU A 14 0.84 -29.22 1.03
C GLU A 14 0.65 -30.42 0.11
N LYS A 15 -0.57 -31.00 0.11
CA LYS A 15 -0.97 -32.11 -0.74
C LYS A 15 -1.33 -31.70 -2.16
N ARG A 16 -1.34 -30.40 -2.46
CA ARG A 16 -1.77 -29.80 -3.74
C ARG A 16 -3.19 -30.23 -4.16
N GLU A 17 -4.07 -30.43 -3.18
CA GLU A 17 -5.47 -30.80 -3.41
C GLU A 17 -6.30 -29.54 -3.69
N ASN A 18 -7.05 -29.54 -4.81
CA ASN A 18 -7.88 -28.41 -5.25
C ASN A 18 -7.13 -27.07 -5.31
N LEU A 19 -5.82 -27.12 -5.60
CA LEU A 19 -4.94 -25.97 -5.76
C LEU A 19 -4.63 -25.75 -7.24
N LYS A 20 -5.04 -24.61 -7.80
CA LYS A 20 -4.84 -24.32 -9.23
C LYS A 20 -3.38 -23.98 -9.57
N TRP A 21 -2.75 -23.17 -8.74
CA TRP A 21 -1.36 -22.77 -8.87
C TRP A 21 -0.86 -22.19 -7.54
N LYS A 22 0.46 -22.11 -7.39
CA LYS A 22 1.14 -21.45 -6.27
C LYS A 22 2.36 -20.73 -6.83
N THR A 23 2.51 -19.46 -6.48
CA THR A 23 3.60 -18.62 -6.97
C THR A 23 4.36 -18.05 -5.77
N PRO A 24 5.69 -18.27 -5.68
CA PRO A 24 6.52 -17.60 -4.70
C PRO A 24 6.51 -16.07 -4.91
N ILE A 25 6.24 -15.33 -3.85
CA ILE A 25 6.33 -13.87 -3.81
C ILE A 25 7.56 -13.52 -2.97
N PRO A 26 8.49 -12.68 -3.47
CA PRO A 26 9.68 -12.32 -2.72
C PRO A 26 9.33 -11.45 -1.52
N GLY A 27 10.15 -11.53 -0.46
CA GLY A 27 10.03 -10.68 0.71
C GLY A 27 8.84 -11.04 1.60
N LEU A 28 8.38 -10.05 2.37
CA LEU A 28 7.33 -10.18 3.36
C LEU A 28 6.25 -9.11 3.10
N GLY A 29 4.98 -9.54 3.01
CA GLY A 29 3.85 -8.65 2.79
C GLY A 29 2.54 -9.23 3.33
N HIS A 30 1.74 -8.37 3.94
CA HIS A 30 0.40 -8.71 4.47
C HIS A 30 -0.74 -8.23 3.58
N SER A 31 -0.44 -7.45 2.54
CA SER A 31 -1.46 -6.96 1.62
C SER A 31 -2.27 -8.11 1.03
N SER A 32 -3.59 -7.93 0.96
CA SER A 32 -4.44 -8.85 0.21
C SER A 32 -4.18 -8.68 -1.29
N PRO A 33 -4.34 -9.75 -2.09
CA PRO A 33 -4.31 -9.62 -3.54
C PRO A 33 -5.55 -8.86 -4.04
N VAL A 34 -5.36 -7.96 -5.00
CA VAL A 34 -6.47 -7.32 -5.73
C VAL A 34 -6.54 -7.87 -7.14
N ILE A 35 -7.74 -8.25 -7.56
CA ILE A 35 -7.99 -8.88 -8.85
C ILE A 35 -8.77 -7.93 -9.75
N TRP A 36 -8.24 -7.64 -10.94
CA TRP A 36 -8.96 -6.90 -11.98
C TRP A 36 -8.79 -7.57 -13.34
N GLY A 37 -9.91 -7.97 -13.95
CA GLY A 37 -9.89 -8.80 -15.16
C GLY A 37 -9.08 -10.09 -14.95
N ASN A 38 -8.03 -10.25 -15.74
CA ASN A 38 -7.11 -11.39 -15.66
C ASN A 38 -5.79 -11.10 -14.90
N ARG A 39 -5.72 -9.96 -14.19
CA ARG A 39 -4.53 -9.55 -13.44
C ARG A 39 -4.77 -9.62 -11.94
N ILE A 40 -3.73 -9.98 -11.20
CA ILE A 40 -3.66 -9.95 -9.74
C ILE A 40 -2.53 -9.00 -9.35
N PHE A 41 -2.83 -8.03 -8.49
CA PHE A 41 -1.87 -7.08 -7.93
C PHE A 41 -1.62 -7.38 -6.45
N VAL A 42 -0.35 -7.44 -6.06
CA VAL A 42 0.09 -7.69 -4.67
C VAL A 42 1.25 -6.76 -4.35
N THR A 43 1.34 -6.31 -3.11
CA THR A 43 2.48 -5.54 -2.62
C THR A 43 3.33 -6.36 -1.65
N THR A 44 4.64 -6.13 -1.65
CA THR A 44 5.58 -6.81 -0.75
C THR A 44 6.78 -5.92 -0.44
N ALA A 45 7.50 -6.22 0.63
CA ALA A 45 8.76 -5.57 0.96
C ALA A 45 9.88 -6.62 1.08
N VAL A 46 10.98 -6.41 0.37
CA VAL A 46 12.13 -7.33 0.35
C VAL A 46 13.26 -6.74 1.18
N ASN A 47 13.62 -7.41 2.27
CA ASN A 47 14.80 -7.08 3.05
C ASN A 47 16.06 -7.52 2.31
N GLU A 48 16.99 -6.61 2.06
CA GLU A 48 18.25 -6.95 1.39
C GLU A 48 19.13 -7.92 2.20
N LYS A 49 18.96 -7.97 3.52
CA LYS A 49 19.68 -8.92 4.39
C LYS A 49 19.09 -10.33 4.41
N GLY A 50 18.03 -10.60 3.65
CA GLY A 50 17.47 -11.94 3.46
C GLY A 50 16.25 -12.26 4.33
N ASP A 51 16.28 -11.94 5.63
CA ASP A 51 15.19 -12.30 6.55
C ASP A 51 14.49 -11.08 7.16
N ALA A 52 13.17 -11.16 7.22
CA ALA A 52 12.32 -10.24 7.96
C ALA A 52 11.48 -11.06 8.94
N ASP A 53 11.80 -10.98 10.23
CA ASP A 53 11.11 -11.77 11.25
C ASP A 53 9.62 -11.42 11.29
N LEU A 54 8.76 -12.43 11.15
CA LEU A 54 7.32 -12.35 11.40
C LEU A 54 6.98 -13.28 12.56
N LYS A 55 6.55 -12.69 13.68
CA LYS A 55 6.09 -13.47 14.83
C LYS A 55 4.59 -13.73 14.71
N VAL A 56 4.18 -14.99 14.78
CA VAL A 56 2.77 -15.43 14.81
C VAL A 56 2.38 -15.92 16.21
N GLY A 57 1.11 -15.73 16.62
CA GLY A 57 0.61 -16.15 17.93
C GLY A 57 0.54 -15.06 19.01
N LEU A 58 0.12 -15.41 20.23
CA LEU A 58 0.06 -14.49 21.38
C LEU A 58 1.41 -14.48 22.11
N TYR A 59 1.98 -13.29 22.24
CA TYR A 59 3.20 -13.05 22.99
C TYR A 59 3.08 -11.66 23.61
N GLY A 60 3.45 -11.51 24.88
CA GLY A 60 3.27 -10.26 25.65
C GLY A 60 4.25 -9.13 25.29
N ASP A 61 4.88 -9.22 24.11
CA ASP A 61 5.92 -8.29 23.65
C ASP A 61 5.33 -7.34 22.60
N ILE A 62 5.41 -6.04 22.90
CA ILE A 62 4.93 -4.94 22.05
C ILE A 62 6.06 -4.30 21.23
N GLY A 63 7.27 -4.87 21.29
CA GLY A 63 8.46 -4.37 20.64
C GLY A 63 8.37 -4.37 19.11
N ALA A 64 9.16 -3.48 18.52
CA ALA A 64 9.31 -3.40 17.07
C ALA A 64 10.18 -4.55 16.53
N ALA A 65 9.95 -4.93 15.27
CA ALA A 65 10.79 -5.88 14.56
C ALA A 65 12.21 -5.32 14.35
N ASN A 66 13.20 -6.21 14.32
CA ASN A 66 14.61 -5.86 14.09
C ASN A 66 14.99 -6.01 12.61
N ASP A 67 14.25 -5.34 11.72
CA ASP A 67 14.44 -5.40 10.27
C ASP A 67 14.55 -4.02 9.61
N SER A 68 15.10 -3.06 10.35
CA SER A 68 15.41 -1.69 9.87
C SER A 68 16.61 -1.62 8.91
N GLY A 69 16.91 -2.71 8.20
CA GLY A 69 17.87 -2.73 7.10
C GLY A 69 17.30 -2.09 5.84
N LYS A 70 18.09 -2.06 4.77
CA LYS A 70 17.62 -1.59 3.46
C LYS A 70 16.55 -2.54 2.92
N GLN A 71 15.43 -1.96 2.49
CA GLN A 71 14.26 -2.65 1.96
C GLN A 71 13.98 -2.20 0.53
N ARG A 72 13.32 -3.06 -0.24
CA ARG A 72 12.70 -2.72 -1.53
C ARG A 72 11.20 -2.98 -1.47
N TRP A 73 10.40 -1.95 -1.66
CA TRP A 73 8.94 -2.04 -1.72
C TRP A 73 8.50 -2.28 -3.16
N LEU A 74 7.81 -3.39 -3.37
CA LEU A 74 7.44 -3.86 -4.70
C LEU A 74 5.93 -3.86 -4.90
N LEU A 75 5.51 -3.52 -6.12
CA LEU A 75 4.22 -3.90 -6.69
C LEU A 75 4.46 -5.03 -7.69
N ILE A 76 3.71 -6.11 -7.55
CA ILE A 76 3.78 -7.29 -8.40
C ILE A 76 2.45 -7.48 -9.11
N CYS A 77 2.50 -7.75 -10.41
CA CYS A 77 1.35 -8.18 -11.20
C CYS A 77 1.55 -9.63 -11.64
N ALA A 78 0.56 -10.46 -11.37
CA ALA A 78 0.50 -11.84 -11.82
C ALA A 78 -0.73 -12.10 -12.69
N ASP A 79 -0.63 -13.09 -13.56
CA ASP A 79 -1.74 -13.60 -14.34
C ASP A 79 -2.65 -14.46 -13.45
N LYS A 80 -3.95 -14.16 -13.42
CA LYS A 80 -4.92 -14.83 -12.55
C LYS A 80 -5.11 -16.30 -12.93
N ALA A 81 -5.03 -16.64 -14.21
CA ALA A 81 -5.29 -17.99 -14.67
C ALA A 81 -4.15 -18.96 -14.33
N THR A 82 -2.91 -18.49 -14.45
CA THR A 82 -1.68 -19.31 -14.37
C THR A 82 -0.86 -19.06 -13.11
N GLY A 83 -1.07 -17.93 -12.42
CA GLY A 83 -0.22 -17.47 -11.32
C GLY A 83 1.13 -16.91 -11.77
N LYS A 84 1.43 -16.89 -13.08
CA LYS A 84 2.71 -16.39 -13.60
C LYS A 84 2.87 -14.90 -13.30
N ILE A 85 4.01 -14.51 -12.76
CA ILE A 85 4.36 -13.10 -12.60
C ILE A 85 4.54 -12.49 -14.00
N LEU A 86 3.72 -11.48 -14.32
CA LEU A 86 3.78 -10.73 -15.56
C LEU A 86 4.85 -9.65 -15.47
N TRP A 87 4.91 -8.95 -14.34
CA TRP A 87 5.93 -7.95 -14.07
C TRP A 87 6.05 -7.68 -12.57
N GLN A 88 7.19 -7.10 -12.18
CA GLN A 88 7.47 -6.59 -10.84
C GLN A 88 8.03 -5.17 -10.97
N ARG A 89 7.67 -4.28 -10.05
CA ARG A 89 8.11 -2.90 -10.02
C ARG A 89 8.53 -2.51 -8.62
N THR A 90 9.72 -1.94 -8.50
CA THR A 90 10.15 -1.27 -7.27
C THR A 90 9.48 0.09 -7.21
N ALA A 91 8.63 0.29 -6.21
CA ALA A 91 8.03 1.59 -5.90
C ALA A 91 9.01 2.45 -5.11
N HIS A 92 9.70 1.86 -4.14
CA HIS A 92 10.69 2.55 -3.31
C HIS A 92 11.80 1.61 -2.88
N GLU A 93 12.97 2.16 -2.59
CA GLU A 93 14.14 1.46 -2.04
C GLU A 93 14.83 2.38 -1.04
N GLY A 94 15.10 1.86 0.16
CA GLY A 94 15.63 2.67 1.25
C GLY A 94 15.61 1.96 2.59
N ILE A 95 16.15 2.62 3.61
CA ILE A 95 15.98 2.21 5.00
C ILE A 95 14.59 2.70 5.45
N PRO A 96 13.73 1.84 6.04
CA PRO A 96 12.41 2.25 6.51
C PRO A 96 12.47 3.47 7.42
N ALA A 97 11.66 4.48 7.10
CA ALA A 97 11.59 5.71 7.89
C ALA A 97 10.99 5.46 9.28
N ILE A 98 10.17 4.42 9.42
CA ILE A 98 9.66 3.92 10.70
C ILE A 98 9.88 2.42 10.82
N LYS A 99 10.00 1.94 12.07
CA LYS A 99 9.96 0.51 12.36
C LYS A 99 8.53 -0.04 12.19
N ARG A 100 8.39 -1.35 12.28
CA ARG A 100 7.09 -2.04 12.26
C ARG A 100 6.91 -2.95 13.48
N HIS A 101 5.68 -3.34 13.75
CA HIS A 101 5.42 -4.40 14.73
C HIS A 101 5.95 -5.75 14.22
N THR A 102 6.31 -6.63 15.14
CA THR A 102 6.74 -8.01 14.83
C THR A 102 5.67 -8.86 14.14
N LYS A 103 4.38 -8.48 14.23
CA LYS A 103 3.26 -9.08 13.45
C LYS A 103 2.96 -8.37 12.13
N ALA A 104 3.56 -7.22 11.88
CA ALA A 104 3.31 -6.42 10.70
C ALA A 104 4.37 -6.71 9.63
N THR A 105 4.25 -6.06 8.48
CA THR A 105 5.21 -6.05 7.38
C THR A 105 5.45 -4.59 6.96
N HIS A 106 6.49 -4.35 6.17
CA HIS A 106 6.68 -3.05 5.52
C HIS A 106 5.72 -2.83 4.33
N ALA A 107 4.88 -3.81 3.99
CA ALA A 107 3.89 -3.78 2.91
C ALA A 107 2.52 -4.33 3.37
N ASN A 108 1.93 -3.70 4.38
CA ASN A 108 0.66 -4.13 4.97
C ASN A 108 -0.56 -3.77 4.11
N SER A 109 -0.55 -2.58 3.55
CA SER A 109 -1.72 -1.99 2.88
C SER A 109 -2.03 -2.71 1.57
N THR A 110 -3.30 -3.01 1.35
CA THR A 110 -3.78 -3.63 0.12
C THR A 110 -3.80 -2.58 -1.01
N PRO A 111 -3.21 -2.85 -2.20
CA PRO A 111 -3.29 -1.88 -3.30
C PRO A 111 -4.74 -1.67 -3.74
N ALA A 112 -5.04 -0.54 -4.37
CA ALA A 112 -6.37 -0.28 -4.96
C ALA A 112 -6.26 -0.11 -6.48
N THR A 113 -7.27 -0.55 -7.23
CA THR A 113 -7.30 -0.36 -8.68
C THR A 113 -8.70 -0.08 -9.21
N ASP A 114 -8.77 0.74 -10.25
CA ASP A 114 -9.95 0.98 -11.09
C ASP A 114 -9.82 0.29 -12.47
N GLY A 115 -8.81 -0.55 -12.64
CA GLY A 115 -8.47 -1.22 -13.89
C GLY A 115 -7.51 -0.48 -14.81
N GLN A 116 -7.33 0.83 -14.60
CA GLN A 116 -6.38 1.66 -15.35
C GLN A 116 -5.20 2.06 -14.47
N HIS A 117 -5.47 2.32 -13.20
CA HIS A 117 -4.53 2.76 -12.19
C HIS A 117 -4.38 1.70 -11.10
N VAL A 118 -3.18 1.54 -10.57
CA VAL A 118 -2.90 0.71 -9.38
C VAL A 118 -2.19 1.58 -8.36
N VAL A 119 -2.85 1.80 -7.22
CA VAL A 119 -2.39 2.68 -6.15
C VAL A 119 -1.90 1.86 -4.97
N CYS A 120 -0.68 2.13 -4.51
CA CYS A 120 -0.03 1.44 -3.40
C CYS A 120 0.34 2.44 -2.29
N LEU A 121 0.10 2.07 -1.04
CA LEU A 121 0.58 2.80 0.13
C LEU A 121 1.66 1.97 0.82
N PHE A 122 2.82 2.58 1.08
CA PHE A 122 3.93 1.97 1.81
C PHE A 122 4.25 2.72 3.10
N GLY A 123 3.21 3.25 3.77
CA GLY A 123 3.36 4.04 4.98
C GLY A 123 4.14 5.32 4.72
N SER A 124 5.16 5.58 5.56
CA SER A 124 6.04 6.74 5.45
C SER A 124 6.83 6.79 4.14
N GLU A 125 6.98 5.66 3.43
CA GLU A 125 7.66 5.66 2.12
C GLU A 125 6.79 6.25 1.00
N GLY A 126 5.51 6.47 1.28
CA GLY A 126 4.63 7.27 0.45
C GLY A 126 3.54 6.48 -0.29
N LEU A 127 2.88 7.21 -1.18
CA LEU A 127 1.77 6.77 -1.99
C LEU A 127 2.17 6.78 -3.47
N PHE A 128 1.98 5.66 -4.14
CA PHE A 128 2.44 5.45 -5.52
C PHE A 128 1.28 5.08 -6.40
N CYS A 129 1.27 5.57 -7.64
CA CYS A 129 0.30 5.18 -8.65
C CYS A 129 0.99 4.71 -9.91
N PHE A 130 0.66 3.50 -10.33
CA PHE A 130 1.09 2.88 -11.57
C PHE A 130 -0.07 2.79 -12.54
N ASP A 131 0.21 2.65 -13.83
CA ASP A 131 -0.78 2.11 -14.77
C ASP A 131 -0.83 0.56 -14.68
N ALA A 132 -1.77 -0.05 -15.41
CA ALA A 132 -1.94 -1.50 -15.45
C ALA A 132 -0.68 -2.24 -15.93
N GLU A 133 0.18 -1.61 -16.73
CA GLU A 133 1.43 -2.13 -17.27
C GLU A 133 2.62 -1.96 -16.30
N GLY A 134 2.36 -1.36 -15.13
CA GLY A 134 3.36 -1.15 -14.09
C GLY A 134 4.29 0.02 -14.38
N ARG A 135 3.91 0.97 -15.24
CA ARG A 135 4.66 2.23 -15.37
C ARG A 135 4.20 3.18 -14.27
N LEU A 136 5.16 3.75 -13.55
CA LEU A 136 4.90 4.75 -12.52
C LEU A 136 4.34 6.03 -13.16
N LEU A 137 3.16 6.46 -12.71
CA LEU A 137 2.50 7.67 -13.19
C LEU A 137 2.79 8.87 -12.28
N TRP A 138 2.73 8.63 -10.97
CA TRP A 138 3.10 9.61 -9.95
C TRP A 138 3.43 8.92 -8.63
N GLN A 139 4.17 9.65 -7.79
CA GLN A 139 4.42 9.32 -6.40
C GLN A 139 4.13 10.55 -5.54
N LYS A 140 3.72 10.32 -4.30
CA LYS A 140 3.42 11.35 -3.32
C LYS A 140 4.05 10.97 -1.99
N ASP A 141 4.99 11.79 -1.56
CA ASP A 141 5.51 11.76 -0.20
C ASP A 141 4.43 12.29 0.76
N LEU A 142 4.10 11.47 1.76
CA LEU A 142 3.14 11.78 2.83
C LEU A 142 3.86 12.28 4.10
N GLY A 143 5.18 12.34 4.09
CA GLY A 143 6.03 12.68 5.21
C GLY A 143 6.21 11.52 6.19
N HIS A 144 6.85 11.82 7.31
CA HIS A 144 7.06 10.86 8.38
C HIS A 144 5.73 10.55 9.08
N LEU A 145 5.17 9.37 8.80
CA LEU A 145 3.94 8.88 9.40
C LEU A 145 4.30 8.06 10.65
N ASP A 146 4.31 8.68 11.82
CA ASP A 146 4.62 8.01 13.09
C ASP A 146 3.44 7.12 13.53
N SER A 147 3.62 5.81 13.48
CA SER A 147 2.60 4.79 13.80
C SER A 147 2.71 4.22 15.21
N GLY A 148 3.35 4.96 16.12
CA GLY A 148 3.59 4.52 17.49
C GLY A 148 2.31 4.27 18.29
N TYR A 149 2.37 3.37 19.26
CA TYR A 149 1.33 3.23 20.27
C TYR A 149 1.29 4.43 21.22
N TYR A 150 0.11 5.02 21.47
CA TYR A 150 -0.01 6.29 22.22
C TYR A 150 0.52 6.23 23.68
N ILE A 151 0.66 5.05 24.28
CA ILE A 151 1.29 4.88 25.61
C ILE A 151 2.80 4.62 25.48
N VAL A 152 3.24 3.96 24.39
CA VAL A 152 4.63 3.59 24.14
C VAL A 152 4.99 3.99 22.71
N PRO A 153 5.34 5.27 22.46
CA PRO A 153 5.53 5.80 21.11
C PRO A 153 6.57 5.06 20.26
N GLU A 154 7.56 4.45 20.90
CA GLU A 154 8.60 3.66 20.24
C GLU A 154 8.06 2.33 19.68
N ALA A 155 6.90 1.86 20.16
CA ALA A 155 6.21 0.68 19.67
C ALA A 155 5.44 1.03 18.38
N GLN A 156 6.17 1.13 17.28
CA GLN A 156 5.62 1.38 15.94
C GLN A 156 4.81 0.18 15.45
N TRP A 157 3.52 0.38 15.17
CA TRP A 157 2.64 -0.72 14.77
C TRP A 157 2.44 -0.88 13.27
N GLY A 158 2.81 0.14 12.50
CA GLY A 158 2.58 0.21 11.06
C GLY A 158 1.12 0.51 10.72
N PHE A 159 0.82 0.48 9.43
CA PHE A 159 -0.50 0.88 8.91
C PHE A 159 -1.34 -0.34 8.54
N GLY A 160 -2.63 -0.30 8.90
CA GLY A 160 -3.63 -1.31 8.47
C GLY A 160 -4.62 -0.78 7.43
N SER A 161 -4.64 0.53 7.18
CA SER A 161 -5.49 1.16 6.18
C SER A 161 -4.98 0.90 4.77
N SER A 162 -5.91 0.88 3.81
CA SER A 162 -5.62 0.70 2.38
C SER A 162 -6.15 1.91 1.60
N PRO A 163 -5.50 2.31 0.49
CA PRO A 163 -6.01 3.36 -0.39
C PRO A 163 -7.39 3.00 -0.95
N ILE A 164 -8.18 4.02 -1.23
CA ILE A 164 -9.48 3.93 -1.88
C ILE A 164 -9.44 4.81 -3.12
N ILE A 165 -9.92 4.30 -4.25
CA ILE A 165 -10.15 5.09 -5.45
C ILE A 165 -11.64 5.44 -5.51
N HIS A 166 -11.96 6.72 -5.58
CA HIS A 166 -13.32 7.21 -5.77
C HIS A 166 -13.32 8.34 -6.80
N LYS A 167 -13.94 8.09 -7.97
CA LYS A 167 -13.90 9.01 -9.12
C LYS A 167 -12.44 9.34 -9.48
N ASN A 168 -12.08 10.61 -9.46
CA ASN A 168 -10.73 11.09 -9.72
C ASN A 168 -9.89 11.25 -8.44
N LEU A 169 -10.37 10.81 -7.27
CA LEU A 169 -9.68 10.94 -5.99
C LEU A 169 -9.10 9.59 -5.56
N VAL A 170 -7.86 9.63 -5.10
CA VAL A 170 -7.31 8.62 -4.21
C VAL A 170 -7.50 9.12 -2.79
N ILE A 171 -8.00 8.29 -1.89
CA ILE A 171 -8.20 8.61 -0.47
C ILE A 171 -7.44 7.58 0.35
N VAL A 172 -6.66 8.02 1.32
CA VAL A 172 -5.99 7.14 2.28
C VAL A 172 -6.17 7.69 3.67
N GLN A 173 -6.41 6.81 4.64
CA GLN A 173 -6.47 7.14 6.06
C GLN A 173 -5.15 6.72 6.71
N CYS A 174 -4.52 7.60 7.49
CA CYS A 174 -3.27 7.33 8.20
C CYS A 174 -3.46 7.72 9.67
N ASP A 175 -3.48 6.74 10.56
CA ASP A 175 -3.48 7.00 12.00
C ASP A 175 -2.05 7.18 12.48
N VAL A 176 -1.76 8.36 13.02
CA VAL A 176 -0.41 8.74 13.43
C VAL A 176 -0.39 9.43 14.78
N GLN A 177 0.77 9.40 15.43
CA GLN A 177 1.04 10.20 16.62
C GLN A 177 1.26 11.69 16.31
N GLY A 178 1.15 12.53 17.34
CA GLY A 178 1.39 13.97 17.25
C GLY A 178 0.24 14.77 16.62
N PRO A 179 0.42 16.08 16.37
CA PRO A 179 -0.54 16.85 15.58
C PRO A 179 -0.59 16.26 14.17
N SER A 180 -1.77 15.83 13.71
CA SER A 180 -1.98 15.41 12.32
C SER A 180 -1.60 16.56 11.39
N ARG A 181 -0.39 16.52 10.84
CA ARG A 181 0.10 17.49 9.89
C ARG A 181 -0.11 16.90 8.50
N LEU A 182 -1.08 17.46 7.80
CA LEU A 182 -1.34 17.13 6.41
C LEU A 182 -0.18 17.64 5.54
N THR A 183 0.52 16.75 4.86
CA THR A 183 1.41 17.07 3.74
C THR A 183 0.61 17.16 2.44
N GLY A 184 -0.19 18.23 2.32
CA GLY A 184 -0.97 18.51 1.13
C GLY A 184 -1.56 19.91 1.17
N ALA A 185 -0.75 20.93 0.91
CA ALA A 185 -1.25 22.27 0.65
C ALA A 185 -1.81 22.33 -0.78
N ALA A 186 -3.11 22.60 -0.91
CA ALA A 186 -3.63 23.29 -2.08
C ALA A 186 -4.84 24.16 -1.70
N ARG A 187 -4.64 25.49 -1.74
CA ARG A 187 -5.70 26.50 -1.78
C ARG A 187 -5.86 26.89 -3.25
N LYS A 188 -7.03 26.74 -3.85
CA LYS A 188 -7.43 27.55 -5.01
C LYS A 188 -8.77 28.21 -4.69
N SER A 189 -8.71 29.52 -4.45
CA SER A 189 -9.80 30.44 -4.79
C SER A 189 -10.03 30.37 -6.29
N TRP A 190 -11.30 30.37 -6.68
CA TRP A 190 -11.77 30.39 -8.05
C TRP A 190 -11.05 31.47 -8.88
N SER A 191 -10.23 31.05 -9.83
CA SER A 191 -10.03 31.76 -11.09
C SER A 191 -9.53 30.74 -12.11
N THR A 192 -10.08 30.84 -13.31
CA THR A 192 -9.80 30.01 -14.47
C THR A 192 -8.33 30.11 -14.86
N ASP A 193 -7.47 29.22 -14.34
CA ASP A 193 -6.32 28.74 -15.09
C ASP A 193 -5.70 27.45 -14.53
N THR A 194 -5.21 26.65 -15.49
CA THR A 194 -4.51 25.38 -15.43
C THR A 194 -3.47 25.25 -14.29
N SER A 195 -3.70 24.29 -13.39
CA SER A 195 -2.69 23.55 -12.59
C SER A 195 -3.38 22.75 -11.49
N THR A 196 -3.08 21.45 -11.44
CA THR A 196 -3.66 20.41 -10.56
C THR A 196 -3.42 20.71 -9.09
N SER A 197 -4.44 20.53 -8.26
CA SER A 197 -4.43 20.79 -6.82
C SER A 197 -5.40 19.83 -6.13
N ALA A 198 -4.96 19.15 -5.07
CA ALA A 198 -5.75 18.15 -4.34
C ALA A 198 -6.01 18.61 -2.89
N ALA A 199 -7.22 18.33 -2.38
CA ALA A 199 -7.67 18.72 -1.05
C ALA A 199 -7.74 17.51 -0.12
N THR A 200 -7.46 17.73 1.16
CA THR A 200 -7.41 16.69 2.18
C THR A 200 -8.49 16.90 3.25
N ILE A 201 -9.19 15.83 3.66
CA ILE A 201 -10.27 15.87 4.67
C ILE A 201 -9.79 15.25 5.99
N CYS A 202 -9.39 16.03 7.00
CA CYS A 202 -9.17 15.48 8.34
C CYS A 202 -10.50 15.28 9.09
N ALA A 203 -10.87 14.03 9.42
CA ALA A 203 -11.91 13.77 10.40
C ALA A 203 -11.31 13.78 11.82
N ARG A 204 -11.73 14.73 12.67
CA ARG A 204 -11.35 14.72 14.11
C ARG A 204 -12.28 13.77 14.86
N GLY A 205 -11.81 12.58 15.19
CA GLY A 205 -12.45 11.72 16.19
C GLY A 205 -12.16 12.21 17.60
N ARG A 206 -13.16 12.27 18.48
CA ARG A 206 -12.95 12.48 19.92
C ARG A 206 -12.51 11.14 20.50
N ASN A 207 -11.33 11.11 21.13
CA ASN A 207 -10.79 10.03 21.99
C ASN A 207 -10.03 8.84 21.36
N PHE A 208 -9.68 8.86 20.07
CA PHE A 208 -8.66 7.98 19.49
C PHE A 208 -7.70 8.83 18.63
N GLY A 209 -6.48 8.35 18.35
CA GLY A 209 -5.40 9.09 17.69
C GLY A 209 -5.83 9.94 16.48
N LYS A 210 -5.09 11.02 16.20
CA LYS A 210 -5.48 11.96 15.14
C LYS A 210 -5.32 11.29 13.76
N CYS A 211 -6.42 11.24 13.02
CA CYS A 211 -6.47 10.69 11.68
C CYS A 211 -6.01 11.73 10.64
N ALA A 212 -5.01 11.40 9.83
CA ALA A 212 -4.65 12.15 8.63
C ALA A 212 -5.25 11.42 7.42
N VAL A 213 -6.19 12.05 6.72
CA VAL A 213 -6.55 11.57 5.38
C VAL A 213 -5.55 12.18 4.41
N ALA A 214 -5.25 11.58 3.28
CA ALA A 214 -4.66 12.29 2.15
C ALA A 214 -5.51 12.02 0.91
N ALA A 215 -5.75 13.06 0.10
CA ALA A 215 -6.30 12.85 -1.22
C ALA A 215 -5.48 13.47 -2.33
N THR A 216 -5.39 12.76 -3.45
CA THR A 216 -4.70 13.21 -4.66
C THR A 216 -5.50 12.84 -5.90
N SER A 217 -5.33 13.63 -6.98
CA SER A 217 -6.02 13.41 -8.25
C SER A 217 -5.34 12.30 -9.05
N LEU A 218 -6.12 11.40 -9.64
CA LEU A 218 -5.62 10.38 -10.57
C LEU A 218 -5.17 10.96 -11.92
N CYS A 219 -5.67 12.14 -12.32
CA CYS A 219 -5.41 12.69 -13.66
C CYS A 219 -4.10 13.51 -13.74
N ARG A 220 -3.17 13.09 -14.61
CA ARG A 220 -2.24 13.98 -15.33
C ARG A 220 -2.64 14.02 -16.80
N ARG A 221 -3.16 15.16 -17.30
CA ARG A 221 -3.24 15.36 -18.76
C ARG A 221 -1.81 15.62 -19.27
N PRO A 222 -1.36 15.00 -20.38
CA PRO A 222 -0.15 15.45 -21.05
C PRO A 222 -0.36 16.90 -21.50
N SER A 223 0.66 17.75 -21.34
CA SER A 223 0.66 19.08 -21.94
C SER A 223 0.52 18.91 -23.46
N ARG A 224 -0.62 19.33 -24.01
CA ARG A 224 -0.71 19.57 -25.45
C ARG A 224 0.12 20.82 -25.70
N HIS A 225 1.35 20.64 -26.15
CA HIS A 225 2.02 21.68 -26.91
C HIS A 225 1.26 21.81 -28.23
N THR A 226 0.40 22.80 -28.33
CA THR A 226 -0.03 23.33 -29.62
C THR A 226 1.18 24.05 -30.22
N ALA A 227 1.54 23.62 -31.42
CA ALA A 227 2.45 24.34 -32.32
C ALA A 227 1.85 25.70 -32.71
#